data_AF-A0A966DHK1-F1
#
_entry.id   AF-A0A966DHK1-F1
#
_cell.length_a   1.000
_cell.length_b   1.000
_cell.length_c   1.000
_cell.angle_alpha   90.00
_cell.angle_beta   90.00
_cell.angle_gamma   90.00
#
_symmetry.space_group_name_H-M   'P 1'
#
loop_
_entity.id
_entity.type
_entity.pdbx_description
1 polymer ?
#
loop_
_entity_poly.entity_id
_entity_poly.type
_entity_poly.pdbx_seq_one_letter_code
_entity_poly.pdbx_strand_id
1 'polypeptide(L)' 'YGMCEMCEEDIGFQRLKVKPHARYCIVCREIIEKSAKNK' A
#
# COMPACT_ATOMS: atom_id res chain seq x y z
N TYR A 1 -1.93 4.33 -12.30
CA TYR A 1 -1.43 2.99 -11.91
C TYR A 1 -0.11 3.19 -11.20
N GLY A 2 0.05 2.57 -10.02
CA GLY A 2 1.27 2.75 -9.24
C GLY A 2 1.31 3.97 -8.34
N MET A 3 0.16 4.54 -7.98
CA MET A 3 0.06 5.60 -6.97
C MET A 3 -0.89 5.14 -5.86
N CYS A 4 -0.57 5.45 -4.62
CA CYS A 4 -1.35 5.06 -3.45
C CYS A 4 -2.61 5.91 -3.33
N GLU A 5 -3.78 5.28 -3.14
CA GLU A 5 -5.06 6.02 -2.97
C GLU A 5 -5.22 6.75 -1.62
N MET A 6 -4.25 6.62 -0.71
CA MET A 6 -4.28 7.24 0.62
C MET A 6 -3.31 8.40 0.75
N CYS A 7 -2.06 8.21 0.33
CA CYS A 7 -1.02 9.22 0.42
C CYS A 7 -0.62 9.81 -0.93
N GLU A 8 -1.27 9.39 -2.02
CA GLU A 8 -0.99 9.84 -3.40
C GLU A 8 0.48 9.63 -3.82
N GLU A 9 1.13 8.66 -3.20
CA GLU A 9 2.56 8.42 -3.29
C GLU A 9 2.87 7.21 -4.18
N ASP A 10 4.03 7.19 -4.81
CA ASP A 10 4.43 6.11 -5.72
C ASP A 10 4.44 4.74 -5.01
N ILE A 11 3.67 3.80 -5.56
CA ILE A 11 3.69 2.40 -5.14
C ILE A 11 4.95 1.79 -5.74
N GLY A 12 5.92 1.48 -4.88
CA GLY A 12 7.20 0.90 -5.30
C GLY A 12 7.04 -0.25 -6.31
N PHE A 13 7.82 -0.21 -7.39
CA PHE A 13 7.75 -1.16 -8.50
C PHE A 13 7.79 -2.64 -8.06
N GLN A 14 8.55 -2.96 -7.01
CA GLN A 14 8.60 -4.30 -6.44
C GLN A 14 7.21 -4.79 -5.97
N ARG A 15 6.40 -3.89 -5.40
CA ARG A 15 5.03 -4.17 -4.95
C ARG A 15 4.10 -4.40 -6.13
N LEU A 16 4.20 -3.60 -7.18
CA LEU A 16 3.42 -3.75 -8.40
C LEU A 16 3.80 -5.02 -9.17
N LYS A 17 5.07 -5.43 -9.14
CA LYS A 17 5.54 -6.68 -9.76
C LYS A 17 4.95 -7.91 -9.08
N VAL A 18 4.79 -7.88 -7.76
CA VAL A 18 4.13 -8.95 -6.99
C VAL A 18 2.60 -8.85 -7.10
N LYS A 19 2.06 -7.63 -7.03
CA LYS A 19 0.62 -7.36 -7.10
C LYS A 19 0.35 -6.09 -7.93
N PRO A 20 0.09 -6.22 -9.24
CA PRO A 20 -0.06 -5.08 -10.15
C PRO A 20 -1.30 -4.23 -9.85
N HIS A 21 -2.29 -4.82 -9.17
CA HIS A 21 -3.52 -4.17 -8.74
C HIS A 21 -3.44 -3.65 -7.29
N ALA A 22 -2.24 -3.37 -6.77
CA ALA A 22 -2.10 -2.76 -5.45
C ALA A 22 -2.66 -1.33 -5.48
N ARG A 23 -3.62 -1.04 -4.60
CA ARG A 23 -4.24 0.29 -4.41
C ARG A 23 -3.52 1.15 -3.37
N TYR A 24 -2.77 0.50 -2.48
CA TYR A 24 -2.07 1.16 -1.38
C TYR A 24 -0.58 0.84 -1.42
N CYS A 25 0.24 1.83 -1.04
CA CYS A 25 1.67 1.62 -0.81
C CYS A 25 1.88 0.68 0.39
N ILE A 26 3.11 0.19 0.54
CA ILE A 26 3.45 -0.72 1.64
C ILE A 26 3.25 -0.06 3.01
N VAL A 27 3.52 1.25 3.11
CA VAL A 27 3.38 2.04 4.33
C VAL A 27 1.92 2.13 4.76
N CYS A 28 1.02 2.59 3.87
CA CYS A 28 -0.42 2.66 4.17
C CYS A 28 -0.99 1.28 4.50
N ARG A 29 -0.55 0.23 3.81
CA ARG A 29 -0.97 -1.14 4.12
C ARG A 29 -0.53 -1.58 5.52
N GLU A 30 0.70 -1.28 5.90
CA GLU A 30 1.24 -1.60 7.22
C GLU A 30 0.51 -0.81 8.32
N ILE A 31 0.15 0.45 8.07
CA ILE A 31 -0.68 1.25 8.98
C ILE A 31 -2.05 0.60 9.20
N ILE A 32 -2.72 0.18 8.13
CA ILE A 32 -4.02 -0.51 8.23
C ILE A 32 -3.88 -1.81 9.03
N GLU A 33 -2.84 -2.61 8.77
CA GLU A 33 -2.60 -3.87 9.49
C GLU A 33 -2.23 -3.67 10.96
N LYS A 34 -1.44 -2.63 11.29
CA LYS A 34 -1.13 -2.25 12.67
C LYS A 34 -2.38 -1.76 13.41
N SER A 35 -3.18 -0.91 12.78
CA SER A 35 -4.45 -0.42 13.35
C SER A 35 -5.46 -1.55 13.57
N ALA A 36 -5.47 -2.58 12.71
CA ALA A 36 -6.37 -3.73 12.86
C ALA A 36 -5.97 -4.69 13.99
N LYS A 37 -4.67 -4.79 14.32
CA LYS A 37 -4.18 -5.68 15.40
C LYS A 37 -4.34 -5.09 16.80
N ASN A 38 -4.62 -3.79 16.91
CA ASN A 38 -4.71 -3.11 18.20
C ASN A 38 -6.14 -3.08 18.77
N LYS A 39 -6.98 -4.06 18.39
CA LYS A 39 -8.39 -4.17 18.78
C LYS A 39 -8.68 -5.52 19.42
#